data_AF-A0A2J0MPS3-F1
#
_entry.id   AF-A0A2J0MPS3-F1
#
_cell.length_a   1.000
_cell.length_b   1.000
_cell.length_c   1.000
_cell.angle_alpha   90.00
_cell.angle_beta   90.00
_cell.angle_gamma   90.00
#
_symmetry.space_group_name_H-M   'P 1'
#
loop_
_entity.id
_entity.type
_entity.pdbx_description
1 polymer ?
#
loop_
_entity_poly.entity_id
_entity_poly.type
_entity_poly.pdbx_seq_one_letter_code
_entity_poly.pdbx_strand_id
1 'polypeptide(L)'
;MNKIFPKKLKKGDTVQVIAPASSLGIISQENREISNQRFQKMGLKLIFGKHVEEIDDFNSSSIESRIEDLHEAFRNPKVKVVLCVIGGFNSNQLLKYIDWNLIKNNPKIFCGFSDITALGNAIFAKTGLVNYSGPAYANFSEKKGFDYTLEYFEKCLFSKKPFEIKPSQKWSDDKYYLDQKNRTLFKNKGPLIVNEGEVEGTLLGGNLCTLNLLQGTQYFPDISNSILFIENDYESNAVTFDRSRQPVSQGAACLPFSPPAFIPGCLWK
;
A
#
# COMPACT_ATOMS: atom_id res chain seq x y z
N MET A 1 16.10 -3.23 -13.96
CA MET A 1 14.85 -4.00 -14.20
C MET A 1 13.92 -3.18 -15.11
N ASN A 2 13.21 -3.80 -16.06
CA ASN A 2 12.23 -3.07 -16.88
C ASN A 2 10.92 -2.85 -16.09
N LYS A 3 10.42 -1.62 -16.02
CA LYS A 3 9.21 -1.25 -15.27
C LYS A 3 7.97 -1.49 -16.11
N ILE A 4 6.99 -2.20 -15.55
CA ILE A 4 5.70 -2.46 -16.17
C ILE A 4 4.65 -1.59 -15.48
N PHE A 5 4.06 -0.65 -16.21
CA PHE A 5 3.01 0.23 -15.67
C PHE A 5 1.62 -0.34 -15.98
N PRO A 6 0.75 -0.54 -14.98
CA PRO A 6 -0.59 -1.03 -15.24
C PRO A 6 -1.45 0.05 -15.93
N LYS A 7 -2.50 -0.41 -16.62
CA LYS A 7 -3.48 0.50 -17.23
C LYS A 7 -4.20 1.31 -16.14
N LYS A 8 -4.43 2.59 -16.40
CA LYS A 8 -5.21 3.48 -15.52
C LYS A 8 -6.70 3.11 -15.56
N LEU A 9 -7.38 3.38 -14.45
CA LEU A 9 -8.81 3.16 -14.25
C LEU A 9 -9.68 4.06 -15.12
N LYS A 10 -10.88 3.55 -15.41
CA LYS A 10 -12.00 4.26 -16.01
C LYS A 10 -13.28 3.90 -15.27
N LYS A 11 -14.30 4.76 -15.39
CA LYS A 11 -15.65 4.43 -14.92
C LYS A 11 -16.12 3.12 -15.56
N GLY A 12 -16.71 2.25 -14.76
CA GLY A 12 -17.18 0.92 -15.11
C GLY A 12 -16.18 -0.21 -14.86
N ASP A 13 -14.91 0.12 -14.57
CA ASP A 13 -13.88 -0.88 -14.28
C ASP A 13 -14.15 -1.63 -12.97
N THR A 14 -13.72 -2.90 -12.93
CA THR A 14 -13.88 -3.77 -11.77
C THR A 14 -12.65 -3.71 -10.86
N VAL A 15 -12.91 -3.50 -9.57
CA VAL A 15 -11.95 -3.62 -8.47
C VAL A 15 -12.26 -4.91 -7.72
N GLN A 16 -11.29 -5.80 -7.58
CA GLN A 16 -11.40 -6.96 -6.71
C GLN A 16 -10.72 -6.67 -5.37
N VAL A 17 -11.49 -6.80 -4.30
CA VAL A 17 -11.02 -6.63 -2.92
C VAL A 17 -10.57 -7.98 -2.38
N ILE A 18 -9.34 -8.07 -1.87
CA ILE A 18 -8.74 -9.28 -1.30
C ILE A 18 -8.16 -9.02 0.09
N ALA A 19 -8.05 -10.06 0.93
CA ALA A 19 -7.57 -9.95 2.32
C ALA A 19 -6.23 -10.68 2.52
N PRO A 20 -5.10 -10.20 1.96
CA PRO A 20 -3.82 -10.92 2.05
C PRO A 20 -3.12 -10.78 3.42
N ALA A 21 -3.60 -9.87 4.26
CA ALA A 21 -3.17 -9.66 5.63
C ALA A 21 -4.36 -9.92 6.57
N SER A 22 -4.94 -8.88 7.18
CA SER A 22 -6.15 -9.07 8.00
C SER A 22 -7.42 -9.25 7.15
N SER A 23 -8.32 -10.08 7.68
CA SER A 23 -9.61 -10.46 7.10
C SER A 23 -10.56 -9.27 6.93
N LEU A 24 -11.46 -9.32 5.96
CA LEU A 24 -12.61 -8.39 5.92
C LEU A 24 -13.51 -8.55 7.14
N GLY A 25 -13.51 -9.72 7.77
CA GLY A 25 -14.29 -10.06 8.97
C GLY A 25 -14.17 -9.05 10.12
N ILE A 26 -13.02 -8.36 10.25
CA ILE A 26 -12.82 -7.34 11.30
C ILE A 26 -13.43 -5.97 10.97
N ILE A 27 -13.82 -5.72 9.71
CA ILE A 27 -14.38 -4.44 9.29
C ILE A 27 -15.89 -4.44 9.55
N SER A 28 -16.38 -3.48 10.35
CA SER A 28 -17.80 -3.36 10.66
C SER A 28 -18.66 -3.17 9.41
N GLN A 29 -19.90 -3.67 9.45
CA GLN A 29 -20.84 -3.55 8.35
C GLN A 29 -21.08 -2.08 7.93
N GLU A 30 -21.19 -1.16 8.90
CA GLU A 30 -21.34 0.27 8.62
C GLU A 30 -20.15 0.80 7.79
N ASN A 31 -18.92 0.46 8.17
CA ASN A 31 -17.72 0.90 7.45
C ASN A 31 -17.68 0.31 6.04
N ARG A 32 -18.06 -0.96 5.86
CA ARG A 32 -18.17 -1.60 4.54
C ARG A 32 -19.16 -0.88 3.63
N GLU A 33 -20.33 -0.50 4.14
CA GLU A 33 -21.34 0.23 3.39
C GLU A 33 -20.84 1.59 2.90
N ILE A 34 -20.12 2.33 3.75
CA ILE A 34 -19.53 3.63 3.36
C ILE A 34 -18.49 3.43 2.25
N SER A 35 -17.58 2.46 2.41
CA SER A 35 -16.60 2.13 1.36
C SER A 35 -17.29 1.76 0.06
N ASN A 36 -18.28 0.87 0.09
CA ASN A 36 -19.04 0.43 -1.09
C ASN A 36 -19.69 1.61 -1.82
N GLN A 37 -20.36 2.50 -1.07
CA GLN A 37 -20.96 3.71 -1.63
C GLN A 37 -19.91 4.64 -2.26
N ARG A 38 -18.72 4.74 -1.68
CA ARG A 38 -17.63 5.57 -2.23
C ARG A 38 -17.13 5.01 -3.57
N PHE A 39 -16.92 3.69 -3.67
CA PHE A 39 -16.56 3.05 -4.94
C PHE A 39 -17.66 3.17 -6.00
N GLN A 40 -18.92 3.03 -5.60
CA GLN A 40 -20.06 3.24 -6.50
C GLN A 40 -20.10 4.68 -7.03
N LYS A 41 -19.88 5.69 -6.17
CA LYS A 41 -19.81 7.11 -6.57
C LYS A 41 -18.65 7.40 -7.53
N MET A 42 -17.51 6.72 -7.37
CA MET A 42 -16.40 6.76 -8.34
C MET A 42 -16.75 6.06 -9.67
N GLY A 43 -17.89 5.36 -9.74
CA GLY A 43 -18.33 4.62 -10.91
C GLY A 43 -17.58 3.29 -11.08
N LEU A 44 -16.99 2.74 -10.02
CA LEU A 44 -16.26 1.47 -10.05
C LEU A 44 -17.15 0.33 -9.56
N LYS A 45 -16.91 -0.88 -10.06
CA LYS A 45 -17.62 -2.10 -9.63
C LYS A 45 -16.75 -2.86 -8.65
N LEU A 46 -17.23 -3.04 -7.42
CA LEU A 46 -16.56 -3.91 -6.44
C LEU A 46 -16.97 -5.36 -6.65
N ILE A 47 -16.00 -6.25 -6.61
CA ILE A 47 -16.17 -7.67 -6.33
C ILE A 47 -15.23 -8.05 -5.20
N PHE A 48 -15.54 -9.13 -4.49
CA PHE A 48 -14.78 -9.58 -3.32
C PHE A 48 -14.16 -10.94 -3.60
N GLY A 49 -12.97 -11.18 -3.04
CA GLY A 49 -12.34 -12.50 -3.01
C GLY A 49 -13.27 -13.52 -2.37
N LYS A 50 -13.12 -14.78 -2.77
CA LYS A 50 -13.94 -15.90 -2.30
C LYS A 50 -13.75 -16.12 -0.80
N HIS A 51 -12.54 -15.88 -0.30
CA HIS A 51 -12.16 -16.13 1.09
C HIS A 51 -11.89 -14.84 1.84
N VAL A 52 -12.35 -13.69 1.32
CA VAL A 52 -12.04 -12.38 1.88
C VAL A 52 -12.54 -12.22 3.33
N GLU A 53 -13.59 -12.96 3.70
CA GLU A 53 -14.20 -12.95 5.04
C GLU A 53 -13.72 -14.10 5.93
N GLU A 54 -12.92 -15.04 5.42
CA GLU A 54 -12.31 -16.09 6.24
C GLU A 54 -11.50 -15.43 7.36
N ILE A 55 -11.67 -15.90 8.59
CA ILE A 55 -11.04 -15.34 9.77
C ILE A 55 -10.57 -16.44 10.73
N ASP A 56 -9.33 -16.32 11.20
CA ASP A 56 -8.69 -17.16 12.20
C ASP A 56 -8.41 -16.37 13.49
N ASP A 57 -7.76 -17.02 14.46
CA ASP A 57 -7.42 -16.44 15.78
C ASP A 57 -6.50 -15.20 15.69
N PHE A 58 -5.82 -14.98 14.55
CA PHE A 58 -4.94 -13.84 14.30
C PHE A 58 -5.62 -12.74 13.48
N ASN A 59 -6.95 -12.79 13.33
CA ASN A 59 -7.72 -11.90 12.45
C ASN A 59 -7.28 -11.96 10.99
N SER A 60 -6.66 -13.07 10.57
CA SER A 60 -6.19 -13.34 9.21
C SER A 60 -6.96 -14.55 8.65
N SER A 61 -6.56 -15.07 7.50
CA SER A 61 -6.99 -16.36 6.97
C SER A 61 -5.80 -17.25 6.61
N SER A 62 -6.08 -18.50 6.22
CA SER A 62 -5.06 -19.46 5.77
C SER A 62 -4.23 -18.92 4.59
N ILE A 63 -3.01 -19.43 4.43
CA ILE A 63 -2.14 -19.04 3.32
C ILE A 63 -2.78 -19.44 1.99
N GLU A 64 -3.36 -20.63 1.94
CA GLU A 64 -4.02 -21.22 0.79
C GLU A 64 -5.14 -20.32 0.27
N SER A 65 -6.03 -19.89 1.16
CA SER A 65 -7.15 -19.01 0.83
C SER A 65 -6.69 -17.64 0.33
N ARG A 66 -5.69 -17.03 0.99
CA ARG A 66 -5.13 -15.74 0.56
C ARG A 66 -4.44 -15.81 -0.79
N ILE A 67 -3.73 -16.90 -1.07
CA ILE A 67 -3.09 -17.16 -2.37
C ILE A 67 -4.14 -17.40 -3.46
N GLU A 68 -5.20 -18.17 -3.19
CA GLU A 68 -6.30 -18.40 -4.14
C GLU A 68 -6.92 -17.07 -4.58
N ASP A 69 -7.27 -16.21 -3.63
CA ASP A 69 -7.87 -14.90 -3.90
C ASP A 69 -6.92 -13.97 -4.67
N LEU A 70 -5.64 -13.91 -4.29
CA LEU A 70 -4.64 -13.12 -4.99
C LEU A 70 -4.47 -13.59 -6.44
N HIS A 71 -4.29 -14.91 -6.65
CA HIS A 71 -4.11 -15.47 -7.98
C HIS A 71 -5.35 -15.29 -8.85
N GLU A 72 -6.55 -15.48 -8.30
CA GLU A 72 -7.78 -15.25 -9.05
C GLU A 72 -7.94 -13.79 -9.45
N ALA A 73 -7.61 -12.85 -8.56
CA ALA A 73 -7.66 -11.43 -8.87
C ALA A 73 -6.71 -11.05 -10.02
N PHE A 74 -5.52 -11.65 -10.11
CA PHE A 74 -4.60 -11.45 -11.22
C PHE A 74 -5.04 -12.19 -12.50
N ARG A 75 -5.53 -13.43 -12.39
CA ARG A 75 -6.00 -14.24 -13.53
C ARG A 75 -7.22 -13.65 -14.22
N ASN A 76 -8.14 -13.03 -13.47
CA ASN A 76 -9.40 -12.53 -14.02
C ASN A 76 -9.18 -11.27 -14.89
N PRO A 77 -9.39 -11.31 -16.22
CA PRO A 77 -9.12 -10.18 -17.11
C PRO A 77 -10.11 -9.02 -16.93
N LYS A 78 -11.26 -9.24 -16.27
CA LYS A 78 -12.23 -8.18 -15.96
C LYS A 78 -11.73 -7.26 -14.84
N VAL A 79 -10.92 -7.79 -13.93
CA VAL A 79 -10.35 -7.07 -12.79
C VAL A 79 -9.24 -6.14 -13.26
N LYS A 80 -9.37 -4.85 -12.92
CA LYS A 80 -8.39 -3.79 -13.24
C LYS A 80 -7.58 -3.35 -12.02
N VAL A 81 -8.11 -3.59 -10.83
CA VAL A 81 -7.47 -3.27 -9.55
C VAL A 81 -7.61 -4.45 -8.61
N VAL A 82 -6.50 -4.85 -8.01
CA VAL A 82 -6.44 -5.69 -6.83
C VAL A 82 -6.24 -4.76 -5.63
N LEU A 83 -7.26 -4.62 -4.80
CA LEU A 83 -7.26 -3.73 -3.65
C LEU A 83 -7.23 -4.57 -2.36
N CYS A 84 -6.29 -4.28 -1.47
CA CYS A 84 -6.24 -4.98 -0.19
C CYS A 84 -7.33 -4.47 0.75
N VAL A 85 -7.90 -5.35 1.58
CA VAL A 85 -8.90 -4.99 2.60
C VAL A 85 -8.34 -3.95 3.57
N ILE A 86 -7.24 -4.32 4.23
CA ILE A 86 -6.50 -3.54 5.23
C ILE A 86 -5.10 -4.16 5.39
N GLY A 87 -4.22 -3.52 6.15
CA GLY A 87 -2.92 -4.08 6.55
C GLY A 87 -3.07 -5.25 7.54
N GLY A 88 -2.02 -5.53 8.31
CA GLY A 88 -1.96 -6.66 9.26
C GLY A 88 -0.51 -6.94 9.61
N PHE A 89 -0.10 -8.21 9.67
CA PHE A 89 1.27 -8.56 10.10
C PHE A 89 1.89 -9.75 9.36
N ASN A 90 1.19 -10.33 8.39
CA ASN A 90 1.50 -11.67 7.91
C ASN A 90 1.32 -11.85 6.39
N SER A 91 1.23 -10.76 5.61
CA SER A 91 1.22 -10.87 4.15
C SER A 91 2.54 -11.40 3.58
N ASN A 92 3.65 -11.26 4.32
CA ASN A 92 4.94 -11.83 3.95
C ASN A 92 4.95 -13.38 3.92
N GLN A 93 4.03 -14.05 4.64
CA GLN A 93 3.89 -15.52 4.60
C GLN A 93 3.57 -16.02 3.18
N LEU A 94 2.94 -15.18 2.36
CA LEU A 94 2.47 -15.52 1.03
C LEU A 94 3.60 -15.59 0.00
N LEU A 95 4.73 -14.90 0.22
CA LEU A 95 5.74 -14.62 -0.80
C LEU A 95 6.29 -15.86 -1.52
N LYS A 96 6.49 -16.97 -0.79
CA LYS A 96 7.01 -18.22 -1.36
C LYS A 96 5.99 -19.01 -2.18
N TYR A 97 4.72 -18.67 -2.09
CA TYR A 97 3.61 -19.37 -2.75
C TYR A 97 3.04 -18.59 -3.95
N ILE A 98 3.45 -17.35 -4.14
CA ILE A 98 2.98 -16.51 -5.25
C ILE A 98 3.56 -17.02 -6.58
N ASP A 99 2.69 -17.23 -7.56
CA ASP A 99 3.06 -17.40 -8.96
C ASP A 99 3.42 -16.05 -9.56
N TRP A 100 4.72 -15.74 -9.52
CA TRP A 100 5.25 -14.49 -10.06
C TRP A 100 5.08 -14.36 -11.57
N ASN A 101 5.03 -15.47 -12.32
CA ASN A 101 4.78 -15.45 -13.76
C ASN A 101 3.33 -15.08 -14.07
N LEU A 102 2.37 -15.59 -13.28
CA LEU A 102 0.96 -15.20 -13.37
C LEU A 102 0.80 -13.68 -13.21
N ILE A 103 1.41 -13.09 -12.18
CA ILE A 103 1.36 -11.64 -11.93
C ILE A 103 2.02 -10.88 -13.08
N LYS A 104 3.23 -11.27 -13.48
CA LYS A 104 3.99 -10.62 -14.55
C LYS A 104 3.23 -10.60 -15.89
N ASN A 105 2.52 -11.68 -16.21
CA ASN A 105 1.76 -11.81 -17.45
C ASN A 105 0.37 -11.15 -17.39
N ASN A 106 -0.09 -10.72 -16.22
CA ASN A 106 -1.40 -10.08 -16.04
C ASN A 106 -1.28 -8.73 -15.30
N PRO A 107 -0.49 -7.77 -15.83
CA PRO A 107 -0.21 -6.52 -15.13
C PRO A 107 -1.49 -5.70 -14.93
N LYS A 108 -1.81 -5.41 -13.67
CA LYS A 108 -2.93 -4.58 -13.24
C LYS A 108 -2.57 -3.81 -11.97
N ILE A 109 -3.40 -2.85 -11.58
CA ILE A 109 -3.14 -2.05 -10.38
C ILE A 109 -3.20 -2.97 -9.17
N PHE A 110 -2.20 -2.89 -8.30
CA PHE A 110 -2.19 -3.47 -6.96
C PHE A 110 -2.02 -2.34 -5.95
N CYS A 111 -2.88 -2.26 -4.93
CA CYS A 111 -2.92 -1.14 -3.99
C CYS A 111 -3.19 -1.58 -2.54
N GLY A 112 -2.40 -1.01 -1.63
CA GLY A 112 -2.50 -1.13 -0.18
C GLY A 112 -1.25 -0.52 0.49
N PHE A 113 -1.25 -0.34 1.80
CA PHE A 113 -0.14 0.26 2.56
C PHE A 113 0.08 -0.50 3.88
N SER A 114 0.98 -0.02 4.75
CA SER A 114 1.37 -0.71 5.99
C SER A 114 1.95 -2.10 5.67
N ASP A 115 1.44 -3.20 6.23
CA ASP A 115 1.92 -4.58 5.98
C ASP A 115 1.93 -4.99 4.50
N ILE A 116 1.05 -4.39 3.68
CA ILE A 116 1.01 -4.65 2.24
C ILE A 116 2.31 -4.21 1.54
N THR A 117 3.15 -3.43 2.21
CA THR A 117 4.52 -3.10 1.78
C THR A 117 5.33 -4.34 1.39
N ALA A 118 5.16 -5.46 2.10
CA ALA A 118 5.86 -6.71 1.77
C ALA A 118 5.48 -7.20 0.36
N LEU A 119 4.18 -7.27 0.07
CA LEU A 119 3.67 -7.70 -1.23
C LEU A 119 4.00 -6.70 -2.34
N GLY A 120 3.81 -5.40 -2.10
CA GLY A 120 4.07 -4.37 -3.09
C GLY A 120 5.53 -4.37 -3.56
N ASN A 121 6.48 -4.38 -2.63
CA ASN A 121 7.90 -4.40 -2.98
C ASN A 121 8.32 -5.74 -3.60
N ALA A 122 7.79 -6.87 -3.13
CA ALA A 122 8.07 -8.17 -3.73
C ALA A 122 7.50 -8.31 -5.16
N ILE A 123 6.27 -7.84 -5.41
CA ILE A 123 5.67 -7.80 -6.76
C ILE A 123 6.59 -7.00 -7.69
N PHE A 124 7.04 -5.83 -7.26
CA PHE A 124 7.97 -5.02 -8.05
C PHE A 124 9.28 -5.78 -8.30
N ALA A 125 9.94 -6.30 -7.26
CA ALA A 125 11.22 -7.00 -7.36
C ALA A 125 11.15 -8.27 -8.23
N LYS A 126 10.03 -8.99 -8.26
CA LYS A 126 9.89 -10.25 -8.99
C LYS A 126 9.37 -10.07 -10.41
N THR A 127 8.65 -8.99 -10.69
CA THR A 127 7.93 -8.84 -11.97
C THR A 127 8.21 -7.54 -12.72
N GLY A 128 8.74 -6.51 -12.05
CA GLY A 128 8.84 -5.14 -12.56
C GLY A 128 7.51 -4.36 -12.55
N LEU A 129 6.42 -4.96 -12.09
CA LEU A 129 5.09 -4.32 -12.03
C LEU A 129 5.08 -3.19 -11.00
N VAL A 130 4.86 -1.98 -11.50
CA VAL A 130 4.65 -0.78 -10.69
C VAL A 130 3.30 -0.90 -9.99
N ASN A 131 3.34 -0.79 -8.66
CA ASN A 131 2.20 -0.87 -7.77
C ASN A 131 2.11 0.40 -6.92
N TYR A 132 1.14 0.46 -6.00
CA TYR A 132 0.80 1.67 -5.27
C TYR A 132 0.76 1.40 -3.77
N SER A 133 1.65 2.05 -3.01
CA SER A 133 1.43 2.27 -1.58
C SER A 133 0.35 3.33 -1.42
N GLY A 134 -0.84 2.91 -0.99
CA GLY A 134 -2.04 3.77 -1.00
C GLY A 134 -3.19 3.19 -0.17
N PRO A 135 -4.33 3.90 -0.11
CA PRO A 135 -5.44 3.51 0.76
C PRO A 135 -5.94 2.09 0.43
N ALA A 136 -6.16 1.31 1.47
CA ALA A 136 -6.84 0.02 1.43
C ALA A 136 -8.37 0.22 1.43
N TYR A 137 -9.14 -0.83 1.12
CA TYR A 137 -10.61 -0.78 1.09
C TYR A 137 -11.22 -0.20 2.38
N ALA A 138 -10.69 -0.56 3.54
CA ALA A 138 -11.17 -0.07 4.84
C ALA A 138 -11.03 1.45 5.00
N ASN A 139 -10.07 2.09 4.34
CA ASN A 139 -9.86 3.54 4.44
C ASN A 139 -10.95 4.33 3.70
N PHE A 140 -11.58 3.74 2.68
CA PHE A 140 -12.70 4.36 1.98
C PHE A 140 -13.98 4.47 2.83
N SER A 141 -13.94 4.05 4.10
CA SER A 141 -15.02 4.22 5.05
C SER A 141 -14.93 5.51 5.87
N GLU A 142 -13.82 6.24 5.80
CA GLU A 142 -13.63 7.46 6.58
C GLU A 142 -14.57 8.57 6.08
N LYS A 143 -15.54 9.02 6.91
CA LYS A 143 -16.57 10.00 6.48
C LYS A 143 -16.05 11.43 6.37
N LYS A 144 -15.09 11.84 7.20
CA LYS A 144 -14.59 13.21 7.31
C LYS A 144 -13.08 13.23 7.06
N GLY A 145 -12.60 14.22 6.29
CA GLY A 145 -11.16 14.40 6.04
C GLY A 145 -10.57 13.54 4.92
N PHE A 146 -11.39 12.75 4.21
CA PHE A 146 -10.92 11.83 3.18
C PHE A 146 -10.63 12.47 1.81
N ASP A 147 -10.97 13.75 1.61
CA ASP A 147 -10.88 14.41 0.31
C ASP A 147 -9.45 14.41 -0.25
N TYR A 148 -8.45 14.65 0.61
CA TYR A 148 -7.03 14.59 0.23
C TYR A 148 -6.66 13.19 -0.27
N THR A 149 -7.03 12.15 0.47
CA THR A 149 -6.76 10.76 0.11
C THR A 149 -7.41 10.40 -1.22
N LEU A 150 -8.67 10.81 -1.42
CA LEU A 150 -9.41 10.56 -2.66
C LEU A 150 -8.77 11.29 -3.85
N GLU A 151 -8.39 12.56 -3.69
CA GLU A 151 -7.76 13.35 -4.75
C GLU A 151 -6.47 12.69 -5.27
N TYR A 152 -5.58 12.26 -4.36
CA TYR A 152 -4.32 11.61 -4.76
C TYR A 152 -4.52 10.19 -5.27
N PHE A 153 -5.50 9.45 -4.73
CA PHE A 153 -5.90 8.16 -5.29
C PHE A 153 -6.36 8.31 -6.75
N GLU A 154 -7.18 9.31 -7.05
CA GLU A 154 -7.65 9.60 -8.41
C GLU A 154 -6.52 10.03 -9.33
N LYS A 155 -5.65 10.95 -8.88
CA LYS A 155 -4.44 11.37 -9.63
C LYS A 155 -3.55 10.17 -9.99
N CYS A 156 -3.32 9.27 -9.04
CA CYS A 156 -2.50 8.09 -9.25
C CYS A 156 -3.15 7.08 -10.18
N LEU A 157 -4.43 6.78 -10.01
CA LEU A 157 -5.04 5.59 -10.63
C LEU A 157 -5.85 5.89 -11.88
N PHE A 158 -6.35 7.12 -12.06
CA PHE A 158 -7.16 7.50 -13.23
C PHE A 158 -6.39 8.35 -14.24
N SER A 159 -5.28 8.97 -13.84
CA SER A 159 -4.50 9.87 -14.70
C SER A 159 -3.11 9.34 -15.02
N LYS A 160 -2.60 9.75 -16.19
CA LYS A 160 -1.18 9.60 -16.58
C LYS A 160 -0.40 10.91 -16.43
N LYS A 161 -1.07 12.02 -16.12
CA LYS A 161 -0.41 13.33 -16.03
C LYS A 161 0.48 13.35 -14.78
N PRO A 162 1.70 13.90 -14.88
CA PRO A 162 2.49 14.17 -13.69
C PRO A 162 1.76 15.18 -12.80
N PHE A 163 2.00 15.08 -11.50
CA PHE A 163 1.44 15.99 -10.51
C PHE A 163 2.43 16.19 -9.36
N GLU A 164 2.33 17.34 -8.73
CA GLU A 164 3.08 17.67 -7.52
C GLU A 164 2.35 17.13 -6.29
N ILE A 165 3.09 16.58 -5.32
CA ILE A 165 2.56 16.19 -4.02
C ILE A 165 2.66 17.39 -3.08
N LYS A 166 1.51 17.97 -2.76
CA LYS A 166 1.34 19.06 -1.80
C LYS A 166 0.92 18.51 -0.45
N PRO A 167 1.42 19.03 0.69
CA PRO A 167 0.97 18.60 2.00
C PRO A 167 -0.52 18.87 2.18
N SER A 168 -1.21 17.97 2.90
CA SER A 168 -2.60 18.21 3.32
C SER A 168 -2.69 19.48 4.18
N GLN A 169 -3.81 20.19 4.16
CA GLN A 169 -3.98 21.37 5.02
C GLN A 169 -4.18 20.98 6.50
N LYS A 170 -4.79 19.82 6.72
CA LYS A 170 -5.05 19.25 8.04
C LYS A 170 -4.75 17.75 8.02
N TRP A 171 -4.43 17.20 9.18
CA TRP A 171 -4.22 15.76 9.39
C TRP A 171 -4.95 15.31 10.66
N SER A 172 -5.12 14.00 10.82
CA SER A 172 -5.85 13.36 11.92
C SER A 172 -5.27 11.98 12.20
N ASP A 173 -5.34 11.56 13.47
CA ASP A 173 -4.87 10.30 14.05
C ASP A 173 -6.01 9.69 14.92
N ASP A 174 -7.24 9.86 14.48
CA ASP A 174 -8.38 9.30 15.20
C ASP A 174 -8.63 7.88 14.72
N LYS A 175 -9.09 7.02 15.64
CA LYS A 175 -9.70 5.71 15.32
C LYS A 175 -11.08 5.91 14.69
N TYR A 176 -11.12 6.53 13.50
CA TYR A 176 -12.35 6.92 12.79
C TYR A 176 -13.29 5.73 12.54
N TYR A 177 -12.72 4.52 12.47
CA TYR A 177 -13.45 3.27 12.28
C TYR A 177 -14.29 2.87 13.51
N LEU A 178 -14.01 3.44 14.69
CA LEU A 178 -14.81 3.30 15.92
C LEU A 178 -15.76 4.49 16.11
N ASP A 179 -15.30 5.72 15.83
CA ASP A 179 -16.11 6.93 15.93
C ASP A 179 -15.91 7.85 14.71
N GLN A 180 -16.91 7.83 13.83
CA GLN A 180 -16.93 8.64 12.60
C GLN A 180 -17.33 10.11 12.87
N LYS A 181 -17.87 10.43 14.05
CA LYS A 181 -18.45 11.75 14.36
C LYS A 181 -17.44 12.67 15.01
N ASN A 182 -16.80 12.22 16.09
CA ASN A 182 -15.89 13.03 16.90
C ASN A 182 -14.48 12.93 16.33
N ARG A 183 -14.14 13.89 15.46
CA ARG A 183 -12.87 13.93 14.75
C ARG A 183 -12.04 15.13 15.17
N THR A 184 -10.78 14.87 15.45
CA THR A 184 -9.75 15.87 15.75
C THR A 184 -8.93 16.11 14.50
N LEU A 185 -8.96 17.36 14.01
CA LEU A 185 -8.17 17.78 12.85
C LEU A 185 -7.09 18.78 13.30
N PHE A 186 -5.84 18.42 13.09
CA PHE A 186 -4.68 19.26 13.38
C PHE A 186 -4.27 20.03 12.13
N LYS A 187 -3.84 21.28 12.29
CA LYS A 187 -3.23 22.05 11.19
C LYS A 187 -1.90 21.38 10.81
N ASN A 188 -1.72 21.11 9.51
CA ASN A 188 -0.46 20.60 9.02
C ASN A 188 0.55 21.76 8.87
N LYS A 189 1.75 21.60 9.43
CA LYS A 189 2.84 22.58 9.30
C LYS A 189 3.63 22.44 7.99
N GLY A 190 3.33 21.40 7.22
CA GLY A 190 4.08 21.06 6.01
C GLY A 190 5.30 20.18 6.31
N PRO A 191 6.09 19.87 5.27
CA PRO A 191 7.28 19.04 5.41
C PRO A 191 8.36 19.73 6.25
N LEU A 192 9.10 18.95 7.03
CA LEU A 192 10.33 19.37 7.67
C LEU A 192 11.52 19.00 6.77
N ILE A 193 12.28 20.00 6.34
CA ILE A 193 13.51 19.78 5.57
C ILE A 193 14.63 19.40 6.55
N VAL A 194 15.03 18.13 6.54
CA VAL A 194 16.11 17.61 7.40
C VAL A 194 17.48 17.81 6.74
N ASN A 195 17.55 17.57 5.42
CA ASN A 195 18.73 17.82 4.60
C ASN A 195 18.28 18.51 3.32
N GLU A 196 19.04 19.50 2.87
CA GLU A 196 18.81 20.18 1.59
C GLU A 196 19.39 19.36 0.43
N GLY A 197 18.74 19.39 -0.73
CA GLY A 197 19.22 18.73 -1.94
C GLY A 197 18.10 18.44 -2.93
N GLU A 198 18.51 18.13 -4.17
CA GLU A 198 17.62 17.69 -5.25
C GLU A 198 18.03 16.29 -5.70
N VAL A 199 17.04 15.41 -5.88
CA VAL A 199 17.25 14.00 -6.20
C VAL A 199 16.15 13.52 -7.14
N GLU A 200 16.52 12.61 -8.04
CA GLU A 200 15.58 11.90 -8.90
C GLU A 200 15.86 10.41 -8.81
N GLY A 201 14.80 9.59 -8.77
CA GLY A 201 14.96 8.16 -8.67
C GLY A 201 13.64 7.40 -8.67
N THR A 202 13.75 6.08 -8.61
CA THR A 202 12.58 5.21 -8.49
C THR A 202 12.02 5.28 -7.07
N LEU A 203 10.74 5.59 -6.92
CA LEU A 203 10.09 5.56 -5.62
C LEU A 203 9.94 4.12 -5.11
N LEU A 204 10.47 3.82 -3.93
CA LEU A 204 10.35 2.54 -3.24
C LEU A 204 10.07 2.77 -1.74
N GLY A 205 9.63 1.73 -1.03
CA GLY A 205 9.42 1.78 0.41
C GLY A 205 7.97 1.48 0.83
N GLY A 206 7.47 2.22 1.81
CA GLY A 206 6.25 1.94 2.57
C GLY A 206 6.55 1.87 4.07
N ASN A 207 5.96 0.90 4.76
CA ASN A 207 6.26 0.65 6.16
C ASN A 207 7.68 0.10 6.34
N LEU A 208 8.50 0.77 7.14
CA LEU A 208 9.92 0.46 7.30
C LEU A 208 10.13 -0.91 7.95
N CYS A 209 9.39 -1.22 9.00
CA CYS A 209 9.49 -2.51 9.68
C CYS A 209 9.08 -3.66 8.75
N THR A 210 7.99 -3.52 7.98
CA THR A 210 7.58 -4.51 6.98
C THR A 210 8.60 -4.64 5.84
N LEU A 211 9.15 -3.54 5.33
CA LEU A 211 10.17 -3.57 4.28
C LEU A 211 11.40 -4.37 4.73
N ASN A 212 11.79 -4.25 6.00
CA ASN A 212 12.91 -4.98 6.57
C ASN A 212 12.72 -6.50 6.56
N LEU A 213 11.48 -7.00 6.58
CA LEU A 213 11.18 -8.43 6.48
C LEU A 213 11.63 -9.04 5.13
N LEU A 214 11.83 -8.21 4.11
CA LEU A 214 12.27 -8.65 2.79
C LEU A 214 13.80 -8.75 2.69
N GLN A 215 14.57 -8.10 3.58
CA GLN A 215 16.02 -8.09 3.51
C GLN A 215 16.62 -9.49 3.63
N GLY A 216 17.67 -9.77 2.86
CA GLY A 216 18.27 -11.10 2.78
C GLY A 216 17.45 -12.13 2.00
N THR A 217 16.30 -11.74 1.43
CA THR A 217 15.48 -12.60 0.58
C THR A 217 15.53 -12.15 -0.88
N GLN A 218 15.10 -13.03 -1.79
CA GLN A 218 14.93 -12.71 -3.22
C GLN A 218 13.78 -11.73 -3.51
N TYR A 219 13.07 -11.26 -2.49
CA TYR A 219 11.92 -10.34 -2.61
C TYR A 219 12.29 -8.89 -2.28
N PHE A 220 13.49 -8.63 -1.74
CA PHE A 220 13.97 -7.28 -1.54
C PHE A 220 14.22 -6.60 -2.90
N PRO A 221 13.65 -5.42 -3.16
CA PRO A 221 13.89 -4.72 -4.42
C PRO A 221 15.33 -4.19 -4.48
N ASP A 222 15.88 -4.10 -5.68
CA ASP A 222 17.11 -3.32 -5.90
C ASP A 222 16.78 -1.84 -5.66
N ILE A 223 17.42 -1.27 -4.64
CA ILE A 223 17.23 0.11 -4.20
C ILE A 223 18.26 1.08 -4.80
N SER A 224 19.11 0.62 -5.72
CA SER A 224 20.02 1.50 -6.46
C SER A 224 19.23 2.55 -7.25
N ASN A 225 19.65 3.82 -7.18
CA ASN A 225 18.96 4.94 -7.85
C ASN A 225 17.47 5.06 -7.46
N SER A 226 17.17 4.82 -6.17
CA SER A 226 15.83 4.96 -5.62
C SER A 226 15.71 6.14 -4.65
N ILE A 227 14.47 6.60 -4.50
CA ILE A 227 14.03 7.49 -3.43
C ILE A 227 13.20 6.64 -2.49
N LEU A 228 13.62 6.53 -1.24
CA LEU A 228 12.93 5.75 -0.22
C LEU A 228 11.89 6.62 0.49
N PHE A 229 10.62 6.26 0.33
CA PHE A 229 9.53 6.74 1.16
C PHE A 229 9.27 5.75 2.27
N ILE A 230 9.60 6.12 3.50
CA ILE A 230 9.49 5.24 4.67
C ILE A 230 8.58 5.85 5.72
N GLU A 231 7.70 5.02 6.29
CA GLU A 231 6.84 5.34 7.43
C GLU A 231 6.86 4.20 8.46
N ASN A 232 6.40 4.49 9.67
CA ASN A 232 6.03 3.49 10.66
C ASN A 232 4.78 3.97 11.40
N ASP A 233 4.09 3.04 12.05
CA ASP A 233 2.88 3.29 12.84
C ASP A 233 3.18 3.60 14.33
N TYR A 234 2.14 3.55 15.15
CA TYR A 234 2.17 3.83 16.58
C TYR A 234 2.94 2.77 17.40
N GLU A 235 3.23 1.59 16.86
CA GLU A 235 3.99 0.53 17.55
C GLU A 235 5.50 0.83 17.55
N SER A 236 5.94 1.81 16.74
CA SER A 236 7.31 2.28 16.68
C SER A 236 7.55 3.54 17.52
N ASN A 237 8.77 3.68 18.03
CA ASN A 237 9.28 4.91 18.65
C ASN A 237 10.58 5.34 17.95
N ALA A 238 11.14 6.49 18.34
CA ALA A 238 12.33 7.04 17.68
C ALA A 238 13.53 6.07 17.67
N VAL A 239 13.70 5.28 18.74
CA VAL A 239 14.80 4.32 18.88
C VAL A 239 14.57 3.10 17.98
N THR A 240 13.35 2.56 17.94
CA THR A 240 13.05 1.43 17.05
C THR A 240 13.07 1.85 15.58
N PHE A 241 12.63 3.08 15.27
CA PHE A 241 12.73 3.65 13.93
C PHE A 241 14.19 3.80 13.49
N ASP A 242 15.06 4.38 14.33
CA ASP A 242 16.48 4.52 14.02
C ASP A 242 17.13 3.17 13.76
N ARG A 243 16.94 2.21 14.67
CA ARG A 243 17.44 0.83 14.50
C ARG A 243 16.96 0.22 13.19
N SER A 244 15.68 0.32 12.87
CA SER A 244 15.09 -0.24 11.64
C SER A 244 15.59 0.45 10.38
N ARG A 245 16.06 1.70 10.45
CA ARG A 245 16.60 2.44 9.30
C ARG A 245 18.03 2.05 8.97
N GLN A 246 18.82 1.59 9.94
CA GLN A 246 20.24 1.27 9.73
C GLN A 246 20.48 0.22 8.63
N PRO A 247 19.79 -0.95 8.62
CA PRO A 247 20.04 -1.97 7.61
C PRO A 247 19.73 -1.50 6.18
N VAL A 248 18.68 -0.71 5.99
CA VAL A 248 18.33 -0.12 4.69
C VAL A 248 19.41 0.85 4.21
N SER A 249 19.95 1.65 5.12
CA SER A 249 21.03 2.61 4.82
C SER A 249 22.37 1.92 4.51
N GLN A 250 22.63 0.77 5.14
CA GLN A 250 23.84 -0.02 4.92
C GLN A 250 23.74 -0.90 3.65
N GLY A 251 22.58 -1.49 3.39
CA GLY A 251 22.33 -2.25 2.16
C GLY A 251 22.47 -1.38 0.91
N ALA A 252 22.14 -0.09 1.03
CA ALA A 252 22.45 0.93 0.04
C ALA A 252 23.94 1.20 -0.18
N ALA A 253 24.76 1.11 0.88
CA ALA A 253 26.20 1.37 0.81
C ALA A 253 27.02 0.17 0.31
N CYS A 254 26.44 -1.04 0.30
CA CYS A 254 27.08 -2.26 -0.19
C CYS A 254 26.92 -2.48 -1.71
N LEU A 255 26.19 -1.61 -2.40
CA LEU A 255 26.08 -1.59 -3.86
C LEU A 255 27.05 -0.52 -4.40
N PRO A 256 27.77 -0.76 -5.52
CA PRO A 256 28.81 0.16 -6.02
C PRO A 256 28.27 1.48 -6.61
N PHE A 257 27.06 1.90 -6.21
CA PHE A 257 26.36 3.06 -6.74
C PHE A 257 25.83 3.95 -5.62
N SER A 258 25.57 5.22 -5.96
CA SER A 258 25.17 6.29 -5.04
C SER A 258 24.07 5.86 -4.04
N PRO A 259 24.17 6.25 -2.75
CA PRO A 259 23.17 5.90 -1.75
C PRO A 259 21.79 6.46 -2.13
N PRO A 260 20.68 5.79 -1.79
CA PRO A 260 19.34 6.26 -2.07
C PRO A 260 19.06 7.52 -1.25
N ALA A 261 18.23 8.38 -1.82
CA ALA A 261 17.75 9.55 -1.10
C ALA A 261 16.59 9.15 -0.18
N PHE A 262 16.57 9.69 1.04
CA PHE A 262 15.52 9.43 2.02
C PHE A 262 14.52 10.58 2.04
N ILE A 263 13.23 10.27 1.91
CA ILE A 263 12.14 11.19 2.21
C ILE A 263 11.30 10.54 3.31
N PRO A 264 11.29 11.09 4.54
CA PRO A 264 10.38 10.63 5.57
C PRO A 264 8.94 10.77 5.07
N GLY A 265 8.17 9.68 5.07
CA GLY A 265 6.75 9.73 4.76
C GLY A 265 6.03 10.57 5.82
N CYS A 266 5.06 11.38 5.39
CA CYS A 266 4.10 11.96 6.32
C CYS A 266 3.40 10.82 7.06
N LEU A 267 3.55 10.81 8.38
CA LEU A 267 2.89 9.90 9.30
C LEU A 267 1.37 9.95 9.06
N TRP A 268 0.80 8.82 8.66
CA TRP A 268 -0.52 8.41 9.13
C TRP A 268 -0.25 7.74 10.48
N LYS A 269 -0.04 8.56 11.50
CA LYS A 269 -0.48 8.12 12.83
C LYS A 269 -1.98 8.35 12.77
#